data_AF-A0A212LQA2-F1
#
_entry.id   AF-A0A212LQA2-F1
#
_cell.length_a   1.000
_cell.length_b   1.000
_cell.length_c   1.000
_cell.angle_alpha   90.00
_cell.angle_beta   90.00
_cell.angle_gamma   90.00
#
_symmetry.space_group_name_H-M   'P 1'
#
loop_
_entity.id
_entity.type
_entity.pdbx_description
1 polymer ?
#
loop_
_entity_poly.entity_id
_entity_poly.type
_entity_poly.pdbx_seq_one_letter_code
_entity_poly.pdbx_strand_id
1 'polypeptide(L)'
;MEINREQSAAPSTKLGEHARLPQAQMKMNQDDQEREREAKSIKGKNRNKCLLILFLTSLVLASISVEIADIASPGTYSSSTAYYWGGITGATITTYIFSLFFFAIVRLIRGGSTPLAGLGTGIAAALLLFGITTHKDANLIDKSYEATHAEDAGSSQR
;
A
#
# COMPACT_ATOMS: atom_id res chain seq x y z
N MET A 1 -65.15 -18.18 -71.89
CA MET A 1 -64.13 -17.53 -71.04
C MET A 1 -62.79 -17.86 -71.68
N GLU A 2 -62.27 -17.02 -72.57
CA GLU A 2 -61.63 -15.71 -72.28
C GLU A 2 -60.50 -15.83 -71.26
N ILE A 3 -59.30 -15.26 -71.39
CA ILE A 3 -58.47 -14.61 -72.42
C ILE A 3 -57.21 -14.15 -71.62
N ASN A 4 -56.05 -14.07 -72.27
CA ASN A 4 -54.87 -13.22 -71.95
C ASN A 4 -53.93 -13.59 -70.77
N ARG A 5 -52.59 -13.65 -71.00
CA ARG A 5 -51.60 -12.53 -71.18
C ARG A 5 -51.52 -11.71 -69.88
N GLU A 6 -50.36 -11.48 -69.25
CA GLU A 6 -49.18 -10.82 -69.80
C GLU A 6 -48.00 -10.87 -68.80
N GLN A 7 -46.78 -10.81 -69.37
CA GLN A 7 -45.59 -10.04 -68.94
C GLN A 7 -45.25 -9.88 -67.44
N SER A 8 -43.97 -10.04 -67.09
CA SER A 8 -43.04 -8.90 -67.06
C SER A 8 -41.74 -9.20 -66.28
N ALA A 9 -40.62 -8.84 -66.91
CA ALA A 9 -39.37 -8.33 -66.34
C ALA A 9 -38.57 -9.16 -65.30
N ALA A 10 -37.37 -9.59 -65.71
CA ALA A 10 -36.19 -9.49 -64.84
C ALA A 10 -35.73 -8.01 -64.83
N PRO A 11 -35.17 -7.45 -63.72
CA PRO A 11 -33.71 -7.51 -63.58
C PRO A 11 -33.12 -7.47 -62.15
N SER A 12 -31.92 -8.03 -62.03
CA SER A 12 -30.71 -7.51 -61.34
C SER A 12 -30.68 -7.24 -59.82
N THR A 13 -29.67 -7.89 -59.21
CA THR A 13 -28.76 -7.41 -58.14
C THR A 13 -29.31 -7.04 -56.75
N LYS A 14 -29.02 -7.91 -55.78
CA LYS A 14 -28.36 -7.57 -54.51
C LYS A 14 -27.33 -8.66 -54.25
N LEU A 15 -26.06 -8.53 -54.66
CA LEU A 15 -25.02 -7.68 -54.07
C LEU A 15 -24.94 -7.81 -52.54
N GLY A 16 -24.15 -8.81 -52.10
CA GLY A 16 -23.26 -8.72 -50.94
C GLY A 16 -23.88 -8.46 -49.57
N GLU A 17 -24.37 -9.52 -48.92
CA GLU A 17 -24.76 -9.46 -47.49
C GLU A 17 -24.14 -10.59 -46.66
N HIS A 18 -22.86 -10.93 -46.91
CA HIS A 18 -22.16 -11.98 -46.15
C HIS A 18 -20.77 -11.60 -45.60
N ALA A 19 -20.41 -10.31 -45.54
CA ALA A 19 -19.05 -9.91 -45.16
C ALA A 19 -18.94 -8.89 -44.00
N ARG A 20 -19.90 -8.83 -43.07
CA ARG A 20 -19.86 -7.85 -41.94
C ARG A 20 -19.93 -8.45 -40.52
N LEU A 21 -19.67 -9.75 -40.34
CA LEU A 21 -19.69 -10.37 -39.00
C LEU A 21 -18.34 -10.68 -38.31
N PRO A 22 -17.14 -10.60 -38.93
CA PRO A 22 -15.89 -10.82 -38.17
C PRO A 22 -15.32 -9.55 -37.52
N GLN A 23 -15.59 -8.35 -38.05
CA GLN A 23 -14.94 -7.12 -37.55
C GLN A 23 -15.51 -6.60 -36.23
N ALA A 24 -16.82 -6.77 -35.98
CA ALA A 24 -17.44 -6.33 -34.74
C ALA A 24 -16.99 -7.19 -33.54
N GLN A 25 -16.85 -8.51 -33.72
CA GLN A 25 -16.35 -9.41 -32.67
C GLN A 25 -14.85 -9.23 -32.40
N MET A 26 -14.06 -8.94 -33.43
CA MET A 26 -12.62 -8.73 -33.27
C MET A 26 -12.29 -7.40 -32.57
N LYS A 27 -13.11 -6.35 -32.77
CA LYS A 27 -13.00 -5.08 -32.02
C LYS A 27 -13.41 -5.21 -30.56
N MET A 28 -14.51 -5.91 -30.27
CA MET A 28 -15.01 -6.09 -28.90
C MET A 28 -13.97 -6.82 -28.01
N ASN A 29 -13.28 -7.81 -28.58
CA ASN A 29 -12.24 -8.56 -27.87
C ASN A 29 -10.93 -7.76 -27.68
N GLN A 30 -10.64 -6.80 -28.57
CA GLN A 30 -9.52 -5.86 -28.43
C GLN A 30 -9.79 -4.83 -27.34
N ASP A 31 -10.98 -4.23 -27.31
CA ASP A 31 -11.37 -3.24 -26.30
C ASP A 31 -11.41 -3.86 -24.89
N ASP A 32 -11.86 -5.11 -24.75
CA ASP A 32 -11.85 -5.85 -23.48
C ASP A 32 -10.43 -6.18 -23.01
N GLN A 33 -9.52 -6.57 -23.93
CA GLN A 33 -8.12 -6.80 -23.60
C GLN A 33 -7.38 -5.51 -23.23
N GLU A 34 -7.69 -4.40 -23.88
CA GLU A 34 -7.09 -3.09 -23.58
C GLU A 34 -7.56 -2.58 -22.21
N ARG A 35 -8.86 -2.73 -21.89
CA ARG A 35 -9.42 -2.45 -20.56
C ARG A 35 -8.83 -3.34 -19.45
N GLU A 36 -8.61 -4.63 -19.71
CA GLU A 36 -7.96 -5.52 -18.74
C GLU A 36 -6.48 -5.14 -18.51
N ARG A 37 -5.76 -4.74 -19.56
CA ARG A 37 -4.37 -4.28 -19.46
C ARG A 37 -4.27 -2.98 -18.67
N GLU A 38 -5.16 -2.02 -18.94
CA GLU A 38 -5.25 -0.77 -18.18
C GLU A 38 -5.61 -1.02 -16.71
N ALA A 39 -6.58 -1.90 -16.43
CA ALA A 39 -6.96 -2.26 -15.07
C ALA A 39 -5.81 -2.94 -14.30
N LYS A 40 -5.06 -3.85 -14.94
CA LYS A 40 -3.87 -4.49 -14.34
C LYS A 40 -2.75 -3.48 -14.08
N SER A 41 -2.51 -2.58 -15.03
CA SER A 41 -1.51 -1.51 -14.91
C SER A 41 -1.82 -0.55 -13.74
N ILE A 42 -3.06 -0.08 -13.64
CA ILE A 42 -3.51 0.80 -12.55
C ILE A 42 -3.44 0.09 -11.19
N LYS A 43 -3.84 -1.19 -11.13
CA LYS A 43 -3.76 -2.02 -9.91
C LYS A 43 -2.31 -2.21 -9.44
N GLY A 44 -1.37 -2.41 -10.37
CA GLY A 44 0.07 -2.50 -10.08
C GLY A 44 0.65 -1.18 -9.55
N LYS A 45 0.33 -0.06 -10.21
CA LYS A 45 0.76 1.29 -9.79
C LYS A 45 0.29 1.64 -8.38
N ASN A 46 -0.97 1.33 -8.05
CA ASN A 46 -1.54 1.60 -6.72
C ASN A 46 -0.97 0.68 -5.64
N ARG A 47 -0.64 -0.57 -5.98
CA ARG A 47 0.05 -1.49 -5.05
C ARG A 47 1.44 -0.98 -4.70
N ASN A 48 2.22 -0.52 -5.69
CA ASN A 48 3.56 0.00 -5.45
C ASN A 48 3.53 1.26 -4.58
N LYS A 49 2.57 2.16 -4.80
CA LYS A 49 2.35 3.32 -3.91
C LYS A 49 2.04 2.91 -2.47
N CYS A 50 1.18 1.91 -2.29
CA CYS A 50 0.82 1.38 -0.97
C CYS A 50 2.03 0.82 -0.22
N LEU A 51 2.85 0.00 -0.91
CA LEU A 51 4.09 -0.54 -0.35
C LEU A 51 5.10 0.56 0.00
N LEU A 52 5.23 1.57 -0.87
CA LEU A 52 6.09 2.72 -0.63
C LEU A 52 5.64 3.50 0.62
N ILE A 53 4.34 3.74 0.79
CA ILE A 53 3.80 4.41 1.98
C ILE A 53 4.13 3.60 3.24
N LEU A 54 3.88 2.29 3.25
CA LEU A 54 4.21 1.43 4.39
C LEU A 54 5.70 1.45 4.71
N PHE A 55 6.56 1.44 3.69
CA PHE A 55 8.00 1.53 3.86
C PHE A 55 8.41 2.88 4.49
N LEU A 56 7.92 3.99 3.96
CA LEU A 56 8.21 5.32 4.48
C LEU A 56 7.71 5.49 5.93
N THR A 57 6.50 5.01 6.23
CA THR A 57 5.97 5.02 7.61
C THR A 57 6.84 4.20 8.54
N SER A 58 7.29 3.02 8.11
CA SER A 58 8.17 2.16 8.92
C SER A 58 9.54 2.81 9.16
N LEU A 59 10.09 3.46 8.15
CA LEU A 59 11.37 4.18 8.24
C LEU A 59 11.28 5.33 9.25
N VAL A 60 10.23 6.14 9.19
CA VAL A 60 10.01 7.25 10.13
C VAL A 60 9.86 6.74 11.56
N LEU A 61 9.04 5.70 11.76
CA LEU A 61 8.83 5.10 13.10
C LEU A 61 10.13 4.48 13.66
N ALA A 62 10.92 3.83 12.81
CA ALA A 62 12.20 3.25 13.18
C ALA A 62 13.21 4.32 13.60
N SER A 63 13.34 5.40 12.83
CA SER A 63 14.20 6.53 13.19
C SER A 63 13.80 7.10 14.55
N ILE A 64 12.51 7.37 14.78
CA ILE A 64 12.04 7.90 16.07
C ILE A 64 12.31 6.90 17.21
N SER A 65 12.12 5.59 16.98
CA SER A 65 12.36 4.56 18.01
C SER A 65 13.82 4.53 18.44
N VAL A 66 14.75 4.63 17.49
CA VAL A 66 16.20 4.63 17.76
C VAL A 66 16.59 5.87 18.56
N GLU A 67 16.06 7.05 18.22
CA GLU A 67 16.30 8.28 18.97
C GLU A 67 15.77 8.17 20.42
N ILE A 68 14.53 7.69 20.60
CA ILE A 68 13.95 7.49 21.94
C ILE A 68 14.80 6.52 22.76
N ALA A 69 15.25 5.41 22.15
CA ALA A 69 16.07 4.43 22.84
C ALA A 69 17.47 4.97 23.20
N ASP A 70 18.07 5.80 22.34
CA ASP A 70 19.36 6.42 22.64
C ASP A 70 19.25 7.49 23.73
N ILE A 71 18.13 8.25 23.79
CA ILE A 71 17.86 9.17 24.91
C ILE A 71 17.67 8.40 26.21
N ALA A 72 16.91 7.30 26.19
CA ALA A 72 16.65 6.49 27.38
C ALA A 72 17.89 5.73 27.87
N SER A 73 18.82 5.38 26.99
CA SER A 73 20.07 4.69 27.31
C SER A 73 21.23 5.25 26.48
N PRO A 74 21.83 6.37 26.94
CA PRO A 74 22.87 7.09 26.21
C PRO A 74 24.04 6.19 25.82
N GLY A 75 24.41 6.23 24.54
CA GLY A 75 25.54 5.47 23.99
C GLY A 75 25.17 4.10 23.40
N THR A 76 23.91 3.68 23.46
CA THR A 76 23.47 2.41 22.86
C THR A 76 23.57 2.45 21.33
N TYR A 77 23.12 3.54 20.71
CA TYR A 77 23.15 3.71 19.25
C TYR A 77 24.13 4.80 18.82
N SER A 78 24.38 5.80 19.66
CA SER A 78 25.36 6.88 19.40
C SER A 78 26.83 6.47 19.57
N SER A 79 27.13 5.28 20.11
CA SER A 79 28.51 4.81 20.27
C SER A 79 29.26 4.64 18.95
N SER A 80 28.55 4.40 17.85
CA SER A 80 29.13 4.30 16.52
C SER A 80 28.08 4.51 15.44
N THR A 81 28.47 5.14 14.33
CA THR A 81 27.60 5.31 13.16
C THR A 81 27.09 3.97 12.61
N ALA A 82 27.87 2.89 12.74
CA ALA A 82 27.43 1.56 12.33
C ALA A 82 26.29 1.02 13.21
N TYR A 83 26.34 1.27 14.52
CA TYR A 83 25.26 0.88 15.44
C TYR A 83 24.02 1.75 15.24
N TYR A 84 24.17 3.05 15.00
CA TYR A 84 23.07 3.94 14.69
C TYR A 84 22.32 3.54 13.41
N TRP A 85 23.02 3.44 12.28
CA TRP A 85 22.41 3.04 11.01
C TRP A 85 21.94 1.58 11.00
N GLY A 86 22.66 0.69 11.72
CA GLY A 86 22.25 -0.69 11.94
C GLY A 86 20.96 -0.79 12.73
N GLY A 87 20.80 0.02 13.79
CA GLY A 87 19.58 0.15 14.58
C GLY A 87 18.40 0.63 13.76
N ILE A 88 18.57 1.71 12.99
CA ILE A 88 17.52 2.24 12.11
C ILE A 88 17.11 1.18 11.08
N THR A 89 18.09 0.53 10.46
CA THR A 89 17.82 -0.48 9.42
C THR A 89 17.10 -1.69 10.02
N GLY A 90 17.56 -2.21 11.17
CA GLY A 90 16.95 -3.34 11.85
C GLY A 90 15.52 -3.06 12.31
N ALA A 91 15.29 -1.89 12.91
CA ALA A 91 13.96 -1.43 13.33
C ALA A 91 13.04 -1.21 12.12
N THR A 92 13.56 -0.65 11.02
CA THR A 92 12.80 -0.46 9.78
C THR A 92 12.36 -1.78 9.19
N ILE A 93 13.27 -2.75 9.06
CA ILE A 93 12.96 -4.09 8.52
C ILE A 93 11.91 -4.77 9.39
N THR A 94 12.09 -4.78 10.71
CA THR A 94 11.18 -5.44 11.64
C THR A 94 9.76 -4.84 11.55
N THR A 95 9.67 -3.51 11.60
CA THR A 95 8.39 -2.79 11.52
C THR A 95 7.72 -2.99 10.17
N TYR A 96 8.49 -2.91 9.09
CA TYR A 96 7.97 -3.07 7.74
C TYR A 96 7.44 -4.48 7.48
N ILE A 97 8.19 -5.53 7.87
CA ILE A 97 7.75 -6.92 7.72
C ILE A 97 6.49 -7.19 8.54
N PHE A 98 6.41 -6.66 9.76
CA PHE A 98 5.22 -6.78 10.59
C PHE A 98 4.01 -6.10 9.94
N SER A 99 4.16 -4.87 9.48
CA SER A 99 3.11 -4.16 8.74
C SER A 99 2.69 -4.86 7.45
N LEU A 100 3.62 -5.43 6.71
CA LEU A 100 3.34 -6.21 5.50
C LEU A 100 2.54 -7.46 5.80
N PHE A 101 2.80 -8.13 6.92
CA PHE A 101 2.07 -9.32 7.34
C PHE A 101 0.58 -9.00 7.57
N PHE A 102 0.28 -7.93 8.32
CA PHE A 102 -1.09 -7.47 8.54
C PHE A 102 -1.77 -6.94 7.26
N PHE A 103 -1.01 -6.23 6.42
CA PHE A 103 -1.46 -5.81 5.11
C PHE A 103 -1.89 -7.00 4.25
N ALA A 104 -1.07 -8.06 4.21
CA ALA A 104 -1.31 -9.27 3.43
C ALA A 104 -2.53 -10.04 3.95
N ILE A 105 -2.68 -10.20 5.27
CA ILE A 105 -3.84 -10.88 5.89
C ILE A 105 -5.14 -10.18 5.50
N VAL A 106 -5.22 -8.87 5.67
CA VAL A 106 -6.46 -8.12 5.39
C VAL A 106 -6.78 -8.15 3.90
N ARG A 107 -5.75 -8.15 3.05
CA ARG A 107 -5.90 -8.30 1.60
C ARG A 107 -6.40 -9.69 1.21
N LEU A 108 -5.93 -10.74 1.88
CA LEU A 108 -6.38 -12.12 1.68
C LEU A 108 -7.87 -12.24 2.02
N ILE A 109 -8.28 -11.70 3.18
CA ILE A 109 -9.67 -11.75 3.67
C ILE A 109 -10.62 -10.96 2.76
N ARG A 110 -10.21 -9.78 2.28
CA ARG A 110 -11.04 -8.91 1.40
C ARG A 110 -11.03 -9.30 -0.09
N GLY A 111 -10.46 -10.45 -0.45
CA GLY A 111 -10.54 -11.00 -1.81
C GLY A 111 -9.77 -10.21 -2.88
N GLY A 112 -8.76 -9.41 -2.51
CA GLY A 112 -7.88 -8.72 -3.47
C GLY A 112 -8.56 -7.73 -4.44
N SER A 113 -9.84 -7.41 -4.24
CA SER A 113 -10.67 -6.57 -5.12
C SER A 113 -10.28 -5.09 -5.03
N THR A 114 -9.83 -4.62 -3.85
CA THR A 114 -9.39 -3.25 -3.62
C THR A 114 -7.86 -3.18 -3.49
N PRO A 115 -7.14 -2.41 -4.33
CA PRO A 115 -5.68 -2.34 -4.29
C PRO A 115 -5.13 -1.75 -2.98
N LEU A 116 -5.91 -0.90 -2.30
CA LEU A 116 -5.59 -0.23 -1.04
C LEU A 116 -6.12 -0.97 0.21
N ALA A 117 -6.87 -2.06 0.04
CA ALA A 117 -7.35 -2.85 1.18
C ALA A 117 -6.15 -3.42 1.94
N GLY A 118 -6.05 -3.06 3.22
CA GLY A 118 -4.96 -3.46 4.12
C GLY A 118 -3.96 -2.36 4.46
N LEU A 119 -3.95 -1.22 3.76
CA LEU A 119 -2.99 -0.14 4.04
C LEU A 119 -3.16 0.40 5.47
N GLY A 120 -4.40 0.74 5.85
CA GLY A 120 -4.70 1.25 7.18
C GLY A 120 -4.37 0.26 8.30
N THR A 121 -4.59 -1.04 8.08
CA THR A 121 -4.24 -2.07 9.06
C THR A 121 -2.73 -2.29 9.16
N GLY A 122 -1.99 -2.18 8.05
CA GLY A 122 -0.53 -2.21 8.06
C GLY A 122 0.06 -1.02 8.82
N ILE A 123 -0.49 0.19 8.63
CA ILE A 123 -0.10 1.39 9.38
C ILE A 123 -0.43 1.23 10.87
N ALA A 124 -1.64 0.79 11.21
CA ALA A 124 -2.04 0.56 12.60
C ALA A 124 -1.16 -0.48 13.30
N ALA A 125 -0.79 -1.56 12.61
CA ALA A 125 0.15 -2.56 13.12
C ALA A 125 1.55 -1.98 13.34
N ALA A 126 2.02 -1.10 12.44
CA ALA A 126 3.30 -0.39 12.58
C ALA A 126 3.31 0.47 13.85
N LEU A 127 2.24 1.26 14.05
CA LEU A 127 2.07 2.12 15.22
C LEU A 127 1.95 1.32 16.52
N LEU A 128 1.25 0.18 16.48
CA LEU A 128 1.10 -0.69 17.65
C LEU A 128 2.44 -1.31 18.03
N LEU A 129 3.21 -1.80 17.06
CA LEU A 129 4.54 -2.33 17.31
C LEU A 129 5.47 -1.24 17.86
N PHE A 130 5.47 -0.05 17.24
CA PHE A 130 6.22 1.11 17.70
C PHE A 130 5.90 1.46 19.16
N GLY A 131 4.61 1.53 19.51
CA GLY A 131 4.17 1.82 20.87
C GLY A 131 4.66 0.77 21.87
N ILE A 132 4.60 -0.52 21.53
CA ILE A 132 5.09 -1.60 22.39
C ILE A 132 6.62 -1.51 22.57
N THR A 133 7.37 -1.30 21.49
CA THR A 133 8.84 -1.28 21.54
C THR A 133 9.38 -0.06 22.28
N THR A 134 8.71 1.08 22.16
CA THR A 134 9.17 2.35 22.77
C THR A 134 8.61 2.62 24.16
N HIS A 135 7.59 1.87 24.61
CA HIS A 135 6.93 2.11 25.90
C HIS A 135 7.91 2.13 27.08
N LYS A 136 8.85 1.19 27.13
CA LYS A 136 9.79 1.10 28.26
C LYS A 136 10.74 2.29 28.28
N ASP A 137 11.27 2.65 27.12
CA ASP A 137 12.20 3.75 26.96
C ASP A 137 11.52 5.10 27.27
N ALA A 138 10.28 5.28 26.80
CA ALA A 138 9.48 6.46 27.12
C ALA A 138 9.23 6.61 28.64
N ASN A 139 8.94 5.51 29.34
CA ASN A 139 8.75 5.52 30.80
C ASN A 139 10.05 5.82 31.56
N LEU A 140 11.20 5.35 31.06
CA LEU A 140 12.50 5.69 31.63
C LEU A 140 12.81 7.18 31.49
N ILE A 141 12.52 7.76 30.32
CA ILE A 141 12.68 9.19 30.06
C ILE A 141 11.79 10.00 31.01
N ASP A 142 10.50 9.66 31.12
CA ASP A 142 9.55 10.38 31.97
C ASP A 142 10.01 10.41 33.44
N LYS A 143 10.45 9.25 33.97
CA LYS A 143 11.01 9.16 35.33
C LYS A 143 12.29 9.98 35.53
N SER A 144 13.16 10.03 34.52
CA SER A 144 14.39 10.83 34.60
C SER A 144 14.11 12.34 34.64
N TYR A 145 13.10 12.80 33.89
CA TYR A 145 12.62 14.18 33.95
C TYR A 145 11.98 14.50 35.30
N GLU A 146 11.13 13.61 35.83
CA GLU A 146 10.50 13.79 37.14
C GLU A 146 11.54 13.89 38.28
N ALA A 147 12.56 13.02 38.26
CA ALA A 147 13.64 13.03 39.24
C ALA A 147 14.46 14.33 39.19
N THR A 148 14.80 14.81 37.98
CA THR A 148 15.57 16.06 37.80
C THR A 148 14.80 17.27 38.34
N HIS A 149 13.48 17.33 38.10
CA HIS A 149 12.65 18.41 38.63
C HIS A 149 12.49 18.38 40.16
N ALA A 150 12.46 17.19 40.77
CA ALA A 150 12.41 17.06 42.22
C ALA A 150 13.71 17.53 42.90
N GLU A 151 14.86 17.28 42.28
CA GLU A 151 16.17 17.74 42.78
C GLU A 151 16.35 19.26 42.65
N ASP A 152 15.88 19.87 41.56
CA ASP A 152 15.91 21.33 41.39
C ASP A 152 14.97 22.07 42.36
N ALA A 153 13.80 21.49 42.65
CA ALA A 153 12.90 22.03 43.67
C ALA A 153 13.50 21.93 45.09
N GLY A 154 14.23 20.85 45.39
CA GLY A 154 14.91 20.66 46.68
C GLY A 154 16.18 21.49 46.84
N SER A 155 16.90 21.78 45.76
CA SER A 155 18.12 22.61 45.78
C SER A 155 17.82 24.11 45.88
N SER A 156 16.71 24.58 45.29
CA SER A 156 16.26 25.97 45.42
C SER A 156 15.64 26.31 46.78
N GLN A 157 15.35 25.30 47.61
CA GLN A 157 14.77 25.47 48.94
C GLN A 157 15.80 25.46 50.07
N ARG A 158 17.10 25.30 49.73
CA ARG A 158 18.21 25.16 50.68
C ARG A 158 19.09 26.40 50.75
#